data_AF-A0A2J8KAN1-F1
#
_entry.id   AF-A0A2J8KAN1-F1
#
_cell.length_a   1.000
_cell.length_b   1.000
_cell.length_c   1.000
_cell.angle_alpha   90.00
_cell.angle_beta   90.00
_cell.angle_gamma   90.00
#
_symmetry.space_group_name_H-M   'P 1'
#
loop_
_entity.id
_entity.type
_entity.pdbx_description
1 polymer ?
#
loop_
_entity_poly.entity_id
_entity_poly.type
_entity_poly.pdbx_seq_one_letter_code
_entity_poly.pdbx_strand_id
1 'polypeptide(L)'
;MASSPAQRRRGNDPLTSSPGRSSRRTDALTSSPGRDLPPFEDESEGLLGTEGPLEEEEDGEELIGDGMERDYRAIPELDAYEAEGLALDDEDVEELTASQREAAERAMRQRDREAGRGLGRMRRGLLY
;
A
#
# COMPACT_ATOMS: atom_id res chain seq x y z
N MET A 1 -19.37 -28.47 -55.89
CA MET A 1 -20.07 -27.65 -54.87
C MET A 1 -20.34 -28.55 -53.68
N ALA A 2 -20.13 -28.21 -52.42
CA ALA A 2 -19.24 -27.30 -51.71
C ALA A 2 -19.15 -27.91 -50.29
N SER A 3 -17.95 -28.08 -49.78
CA SER A 3 -17.66 -28.70 -48.48
C SER A 3 -18.02 -27.74 -47.34
N SER A 4 -18.67 -28.23 -46.28
CA SER A 4 -18.89 -27.46 -45.05
C SER A 4 -17.71 -27.64 -44.09
N PRO A 5 -17.28 -26.57 -43.39
CA PRO A 5 -16.77 -26.70 -42.04
C PRO A 5 -17.43 -25.73 -41.04
N ALA A 6 -17.38 -26.17 -39.78
CA ALA A 6 -18.04 -25.63 -38.60
C ALA A 6 -17.45 -24.33 -38.03
N GLN A 7 -18.23 -23.74 -37.11
CA GLN A 7 -17.95 -22.59 -36.24
C GLN A 7 -16.48 -22.31 -35.88
N ARG A 8 -16.13 -21.01 -35.89
CA ARG A 8 -15.28 -20.44 -34.83
C ARG A 8 -15.77 -19.03 -34.47
N ARG A 9 -16.28 -18.92 -33.24
CA ARG A 9 -16.57 -17.65 -32.56
C ARG A 9 -15.28 -16.82 -32.53
N ARG A 10 -15.31 -15.60 -33.06
CA ARG A 10 -14.25 -14.62 -32.82
C ARG A 10 -14.40 -14.14 -31.38
N GLY A 11 -13.42 -14.46 -30.54
CA GLY A 11 -13.22 -13.78 -29.27
C GLY A 11 -12.81 -12.34 -29.53
N ASN A 12 -13.42 -11.42 -28.78
CA ASN A 12 -12.86 -10.09 -28.57
C ASN A 12 -11.70 -10.25 -27.60
N ASP A 13 -10.48 -10.08 -28.07
CA ASP A 13 -9.32 -9.82 -27.21
C ASP A 13 -9.22 -8.29 -27.01
N PRO A 14 -9.23 -7.76 -25.77
CA PRO A 14 -8.84 -6.38 -25.52
C PRO A 14 -7.49 -6.40 -24.81
N LEU A 15 -6.39 -6.52 -25.55
CA LEU A 15 -5.05 -6.30 -24.98
C LEU A 15 -4.21 -5.48 -25.96
N THR A 16 -3.58 -4.43 -25.40
CA THR A 16 -2.61 -3.50 -26.00
C THR A 16 -3.14 -2.23 -26.68
N SER A 17 -3.84 -1.37 -25.93
CA SER A 17 -3.85 0.06 -26.26
C SER A 17 -2.55 0.68 -25.74
N SER A 18 -1.49 0.63 -26.56
CA SER A 18 -0.29 1.42 -26.30
C SER A 18 -0.61 2.89 -26.55
N PRO A 19 -0.43 3.81 -25.59
CA PRO A 19 -0.60 5.23 -25.88
C PRO A 19 0.53 5.67 -26.80
N GLY A 20 0.18 5.91 -28.06
CA GLY A 20 1.09 6.44 -29.06
C GLY A 20 1.69 7.77 -28.61
N ARG A 21 3.02 7.90 -28.81
CA ARG A 21 3.78 9.15 -28.67
C ARG A 21 3.05 10.31 -29.38
N SER A 22 2.35 11.13 -28.60
CA SER A 22 1.94 12.46 -29.02
C SER A 22 2.81 13.47 -28.29
N SER A 23 3.59 14.21 -29.08
CA SER A 23 4.49 15.25 -28.62
C SER A 23 3.72 16.39 -27.93
N ARG A 24 4.23 16.82 -26.77
CA ARG A 24 4.06 18.16 -26.18
C ARG A 24 2.63 18.59 -25.85
N ARG A 25 2.11 18.08 -24.72
CA ARG A 25 1.24 18.83 -23.78
C ARG A 25 1.44 18.27 -22.36
N THR A 26 2.55 18.63 -21.74
CA THR A 26 2.66 18.61 -20.28
C THR A 26 1.79 19.76 -19.73
N ASP A 27 1.29 19.60 -18.52
CA ASP A 27 0.62 20.64 -17.73
C ASP A 27 -0.85 20.92 -18.08
N ALA A 28 -1.75 20.00 -17.71
CA ALA A 28 -3.15 20.34 -17.46
C ALA A 28 -3.98 19.33 -16.63
N LEU A 29 -3.40 18.25 -16.07
CA LEU A 29 -4.20 17.23 -15.36
C LEU A 29 -3.92 17.09 -13.86
N THR A 30 -3.08 17.96 -13.29
CA THR A 30 -2.94 18.15 -11.84
C THR A 30 -3.37 19.58 -11.47
N SER A 31 -4.59 19.95 -11.84
CA SER A 31 -5.19 21.22 -11.46
C SER A 31 -6.43 20.97 -10.62
N SER A 32 -6.25 20.60 -9.35
CA SER A 32 -7.26 20.90 -8.33
C SER A 32 -7.09 22.38 -7.97
N PRO A 33 -8.07 23.25 -8.24
CA PRO A 33 -7.93 24.69 -8.03
C PRO A 33 -7.70 25.01 -6.54
N GLY A 34 -6.51 25.48 -6.18
CA GLY A 34 -6.21 26.00 -4.84
C GLY A 34 -5.00 25.42 -4.11
N ARG A 35 -4.18 24.56 -4.73
CA ARG A 35 -2.92 24.12 -4.11
C ARG A 35 -1.77 25.06 -4.51
N ASP A 36 -1.52 26.07 -3.68
CA ASP A 36 -0.20 26.69 -3.56
C ASP A 36 0.71 25.71 -2.81
N LEU A 37 0.96 24.56 -3.43
CA LEU A 37 1.95 23.63 -2.93
C LEU A 37 3.30 24.03 -3.51
N PRO A 38 4.38 23.91 -2.71
CA PRO A 38 5.70 23.93 -3.29
C PRO A 38 5.79 22.86 -4.39
N PRO A 39 6.57 23.11 -5.45
CA PRO A 39 6.91 22.06 -6.41
C PRO A 39 7.44 20.85 -5.64
N PHE A 40 7.13 19.64 -6.12
CA PHE A 40 7.67 18.42 -5.55
C PHE A 40 9.20 18.53 -5.53
N GLU A 41 9.77 18.29 -4.35
CA GLU A 41 11.22 18.13 -4.20
C GLU A 41 11.62 16.88 -4.99
N ASP A 42 12.70 16.98 -5.76
CA ASP A 42 13.21 15.87 -6.55
C ASP A 42 13.76 14.79 -5.60
N GLU A 43 12.96 13.74 -5.38
CA GLU A 43 13.28 12.60 -4.51
C GLU A 43 14.55 11.85 -4.96
N SER A 44 15.12 12.17 -6.13
CA SER A 44 16.35 11.55 -6.62
C SER A 44 17.61 11.92 -5.84
N GLU A 45 17.65 13.06 -5.14
CA GLU A 45 18.84 13.48 -4.36
C GLU A 45 18.81 13.05 -2.88
N GLY A 46 17.71 12.46 -2.40
CA GLY A 46 17.53 12.16 -0.97
C GLY A 46 17.25 10.69 -0.62
N LEU A 47 17.04 9.82 -1.60
CA LEU A 47 16.64 8.43 -1.35
C LEU A 47 17.79 7.54 -0.85
N LEU A 48 19.02 7.85 -1.22
CA LEU A 48 20.21 7.19 -0.69
C LEU A 48 20.91 8.16 0.24
N GLY A 49 20.59 8.04 1.53
CA GLY A 49 21.27 8.77 2.60
C GLY A 49 22.77 8.78 2.34
N THR A 50 23.36 9.97 2.36
CA THR A 50 24.78 10.23 2.23
C THR A 50 25.58 9.05 2.79
N GLU A 51 26.35 8.36 1.94
CA GLU A 51 27.20 7.21 2.31
C GLU A 51 27.82 7.43 3.69
N GLY A 52 27.17 6.89 4.72
CA GLY A 52 27.85 6.47 5.92
C GLY A 52 28.83 5.39 5.51
N PRO A 53 29.84 5.07 6.33
CA PRO A 53 30.70 3.93 6.04
C PRO A 53 29.79 2.75 5.69
N LEU A 54 29.98 2.17 4.50
CA LEU A 54 29.46 0.86 4.18
C LEU A 54 30.13 -0.06 5.21
N GLU A 55 29.53 -0.19 6.39
CA GLU A 55 29.86 -1.28 7.28
C GLU A 55 29.62 -2.52 6.44
N GLU A 56 30.71 -3.22 6.11
CA GLU A 56 30.64 -4.46 5.37
C GLU A 56 29.66 -5.35 6.14
N GLU A 57 28.50 -5.64 5.54
CA GLU A 57 27.43 -6.47 6.10
C GLU A 57 27.92 -7.95 6.18
N GLU A 58 29.12 -8.20 6.68
CA GLU A 58 29.78 -9.51 6.69
C GLU A 58 29.15 -10.48 7.71
N ASP A 59 28.40 -9.98 8.71
CA ASP A 59 27.74 -10.79 9.75
C ASP A 59 26.20 -10.80 9.63
N GLY A 60 25.67 -10.34 8.49
CA GLY A 60 24.23 -10.42 8.17
C GLY A 60 23.83 -11.77 7.57
N GLU A 61 22.54 -12.10 7.59
CA GLU A 61 21.99 -13.21 6.81
C GLU A 61 21.77 -12.77 5.35
N GLU A 62 22.28 -13.54 4.39
CA GLU A 62 21.99 -13.31 2.97
C GLU A 62 20.55 -13.71 2.65
N LEU A 63 19.69 -12.71 2.40
CA LEU A 63 18.27 -12.92 2.07
C LEU A 63 18.05 -13.24 0.59
N ILE A 64 19.02 -12.95 -0.28
CA ILE A 64 18.90 -13.11 -1.73
C ILE A 64 19.89 -14.17 -2.22
N GLY A 65 19.36 -15.27 -2.73
CA GLY A 65 20.18 -16.31 -3.32
C GLY A 65 19.54 -17.68 -3.18
N ASP A 66 20.40 -18.69 -3.14
CA ASP A 66 19.99 -20.08 -3.06
C ASP A 66 19.17 -20.33 -1.78
N GLY A 67 17.96 -20.89 -1.95
CA GLY A 67 17.09 -21.24 -0.84
C GLY A 67 16.01 -20.21 -0.52
N MET A 68 16.02 -19.04 -1.18
CA MET A 68 14.94 -18.06 -1.08
C MET A 68 13.57 -18.66 -1.45
N GLU A 69 13.49 -19.55 -2.45
CA GLU A 69 12.20 -20.14 -2.88
C GLU A 69 11.59 -21.07 -1.82
N ARG A 70 12.38 -21.55 -0.86
CA ARG A 70 11.88 -22.40 0.22
C ARG A 70 10.86 -21.64 1.08
N ASP A 71 11.09 -20.35 1.29
CA ASP A 71 10.32 -19.52 2.21
C ASP A 71 9.00 -19.06 1.58
N TYR A 72 8.88 -19.15 0.24
CA TYR A 72 7.66 -18.83 -0.52
C TYR A 72 6.78 -20.03 -0.84
N ARG A 73 7.07 -21.22 -0.28
CA ARG A 73 6.23 -22.40 -0.50
C ARG A 73 4.87 -22.21 0.16
N ALA A 74 3.81 -22.59 -0.57
CA ALA A 74 2.47 -22.64 -0.01
C ALA A 74 2.38 -23.73 1.08
N ILE A 75 1.72 -23.39 2.18
CA ILE A 75 1.44 -24.29 3.31
C ILE A 75 -0.06 -24.20 3.58
N PRO A 76 -0.89 -25.06 2.95
CA PRO A 76 -2.35 -24.91 2.96
C PRO A 76 -2.99 -24.82 4.36
N GLU A 77 -2.37 -25.44 5.36
CA GLU A 77 -2.82 -25.43 6.75
C GLU A 77 -2.60 -24.07 7.44
N LEU A 78 -1.69 -23.25 6.93
CA LEU A 78 -1.35 -21.92 7.47
C LEU A 78 -1.77 -20.77 6.55
N ASP A 79 -2.04 -21.08 5.28
CA ASP A 79 -2.41 -20.09 4.26
C ASP A 79 -3.87 -19.62 4.37
N ALA A 80 -4.68 -20.26 5.23
CA ALA A 80 -6.07 -19.94 5.48
C ALA A 80 -6.31 -19.65 6.97
N TYR A 81 -7.17 -18.66 7.25
CA TYR A 81 -7.61 -18.39 8.62
C TYR A 81 -8.44 -19.55 9.18
N GLU A 82 -8.25 -19.83 10.47
CA GLU A 82 -9.11 -20.72 11.22
C GLU A 82 -10.50 -20.11 11.42
N ALA A 83 -11.54 -20.95 11.49
CA ALA A 83 -12.91 -20.50 11.69
C ALA A 83 -13.20 -20.05 13.14
N GLU A 84 -12.45 -20.57 14.12
CA GLU A 84 -12.60 -20.19 15.52
C GLU A 84 -12.29 -18.70 15.71
N GLY A 85 -13.23 -17.97 16.32
CA GLY A 85 -13.10 -16.53 16.58
C GLY A 85 -13.48 -15.62 15.39
N LEU A 86 -13.82 -16.18 14.23
CA LEU A 86 -14.45 -15.42 13.15
C LEU A 86 -15.97 -15.32 13.37
N ALA A 87 -16.56 -14.28 12.80
CA ALA A 87 -18.01 -14.14 12.76
C ALA A 87 -18.62 -15.29 11.94
N LEU A 88 -19.84 -15.70 12.31
CA LEU A 88 -20.64 -16.57 11.47
C LEU A 88 -21.02 -15.82 10.18
N ASP A 89 -21.22 -16.57 9.10
CA ASP A 89 -21.50 -16.01 7.77
C ASP A 89 -22.86 -15.30 7.69
N ASP A 90 -23.77 -15.61 8.60
CA ASP A 90 -25.13 -15.08 8.69
C ASP A 90 -25.33 -14.04 9.81
N GLU A 91 -24.25 -13.58 10.46
CA GLU A 91 -24.32 -12.54 11.49
C GLU A 91 -24.59 -11.17 10.85
N ASP A 92 -25.73 -10.56 11.17
CA ASP A 92 -26.06 -9.19 10.75
C ASP A 92 -25.23 -8.16 11.53
N VAL A 93 -24.15 -7.66 10.90
CA VAL A 93 -23.27 -6.64 11.49
C VAL A 93 -23.64 -5.24 11.00
N GLU A 94 -24.00 -4.36 11.93
CA GLU A 94 -24.28 -2.95 11.63
C GLU A 94 -22.99 -2.12 11.54
N GLU A 95 -22.91 -1.27 10.53
CA GLU A 95 -21.81 -0.32 10.37
C GLU A 95 -21.88 0.83 11.38
N LEU A 96 -20.71 1.37 11.74
CA LEU A 96 -20.63 2.52 12.64
C LEU A 96 -21.28 3.76 12.02
N THR A 97 -22.27 4.31 12.72
CA THR A 97 -22.84 5.62 12.38
C THR A 97 -21.82 6.74 12.61
N ALA A 98 -22.04 7.90 11.98
CA ALA A 98 -21.16 9.05 12.12
C ALA A 98 -20.98 9.50 13.59
N SER A 99 -22.04 9.46 14.39
CA SER A 99 -22.00 9.83 15.80
C SER A 99 -21.23 8.83 16.65
N GLN A 100 -21.39 7.52 16.39
CA GLN A 100 -20.61 6.47 17.04
C GLN A 100 -19.12 6.60 16.71
N ARG A 101 -18.80 6.87 15.42
CA ARG A 101 -17.42 7.10 14.99
C ARG A 101 -16.80 8.29 15.73
N GLU A 102 -17.50 9.43 15.76
CA GLU A 102 -17.01 10.63 16.46
C GLU A 102 -16.80 10.36 17.97
N ALA A 103 -17.72 9.64 18.60
CA ALA A 103 -17.60 9.26 20.01
C ALA A 103 -16.38 8.37 20.28
N ALA A 104 -16.15 7.35 19.45
CA ALA A 104 -14.98 6.47 19.53
C ALA A 104 -13.68 7.26 19.33
N GLU A 105 -13.62 8.13 18.32
CA GLU A 105 -12.45 8.97 18.06
C GLU A 105 -12.18 9.95 19.22
N ARG A 106 -13.21 10.57 19.81
CA ARG A 106 -13.04 11.43 21.00
C ARG A 106 -12.48 10.65 22.19
N ALA A 107 -12.95 9.43 22.42
CA ALA A 107 -12.43 8.56 23.49
C ALA A 107 -10.96 8.19 23.27
N MET A 108 -10.59 7.79 22.04
CA MET A 108 -9.20 7.48 21.70
C MET A 108 -8.27 8.70 21.86
N ARG A 109 -8.69 9.89 21.40
CA ARG A 109 -7.91 11.14 21.58
C ARG A 109 -7.69 11.47 23.05
N GLN A 110 -8.69 11.25 23.90
CA GLN A 110 -8.57 11.51 25.33
C GLN A 110 -7.52 10.58 25.96
N ARG A 111 -7.65 9.28 25.70
CA ARG A 111 -6.67 8.27 26.14
C ARG A 111 -5.26 8.61 25.67
N ASP A 112 -5.09 9.02 24.42
CA ASP A 112 -3.76 9.29 23.86
C ASP A 112 -3.11 10.54 24.48
N ARG A 113 -3.91 11.55 24.85
CA ARG A 113 -3.43 12.70 25.63
C ARG A 113 -2.98 12.27 27.02
N GLU A 114 -3.76 11.45 27.70
CA GLU A 114 -3.46 10.94 29.05
C GLU A 114 -2.22 10.03 29.06
N ALA A 115 -2.09 9.17 28.04
CA ALA A 115 -0.95 8.27 27.89
C ALA A 115 0.32 8.98 27.35
N GLY A 116 0.26 10.28 27.08
CA GLY A 116 1.39 11.03 26.53
C GLY A 116 1.82 10.58 25.12
N ARG A 117 0.93 9.91 24.38
CA ARG A 117 1.15 9.45 22.99
C ARG A 117 0.81 10.54 21.95
N GLY A 118 0.54 11.76 22.41
CA GLY A 118 0.23 12.90 21.54
C GLY A 118 1.45 13.39 20.77
N LEU A 119 1.44 13.12 19.45
CA LEU A 119 2.11 13.88 18.38
C LEU A 119 3.47 14.49 18.76
N GLY A 120 4.54 13.71 18.61
CA GLY A 120 5.87 14.18 18.18
C GLY A 120 6.56 15.29 18.98
N ARG A 121 6.06 15.72 20.14
CA ARG A 121 6.77 16.65 21.01
C ARG A 121 7.58 15.83 21.99
N MET A 122 8.90 15.83 21.78
CA MET A 122 9.89 15.29 22.72
C MET A 122 9.48 15.60 24.16
N ARG A 123 9.62 14.61 25.04
CA ARG A 123 9.40 14.80 26.48
C ARG A 123 10.10 16.08 26.92
N ARG A 124 9.33 17.03 27.46
CA ARG A 124 9.82 18.30 28.00
C ARG A 124 10.73 17.98 29.18
N GLY A 125 12.03 17.82 28.91
CA GLY A 125 13.02 17.25 29.83
C GLY A 125 14.34 16.80 29.17
N LEU A 126 14.41 16.80 27.83
CA LEU A 126 15.64 16.52 27.06
C LEU A 126 16.31 17.77 26.47
N LEU A 127 15.83 18.99 26.77
CA LEU A 127 16.54 20.22 26.47
C LEU A 127 17.29 20.66 27.73
N TYR A 128 18.59 20.40 27.74
CA TYR A 128 19.58 21.02 28.64
C TYR A 128 20.60 21.77 27.79
#